data_AF-A0A2D7JI66-F1
#
_entry.id   AF-A0A2D7JI66-F1
#
_cell.length_a   1.000
_cell.length_b   1.000
_cell.length_c   1.000
_cell.angle_alpha   90.00
_cell.angle_beta   90.00
_cell.angle_gamma   90.00
#
_symmetry.space_group_name_H-M   'P 1'
#
loop_
_entity.id
_entity.type
_entity.pdbx_description
1 polymer ?
#
loop_
_entity_poly.entity_id
_entity_poly.type
_entity_poly.pdbx_seq_one_letter_code
_entity_poly.pdbx_strand_id
1 'polypeptide(L)'
;MTESKLMSYITSDFATNSDMKVGAEEWQAVIQDMLPRFKKAGAVRQTVSQIWNKEGVYRLGNMWEYKDEKAFIECQKLFREAEMKFDEKSKITVKNFSNRGIILYDVIL
;
A
#
# COMPACT_ATOMS: atom_id res chain seq x y z
N MET A 1 -8.42 -0.90 -21.19
CA MET A 1 -8.45 -0.10 -19.95
C MET A 1 -8.18 -1.04 -18.81
N THR A 2 -7.22 -0.73 -17.92
CA THR A 2 -7.24 -1.42 -16.63
C THR A 2 -8.63 -1.24 -16.00
N GLU A 3 -9.11 -2.22 -15.25
CA GLU A 3 -10.38 -2.10 -14.53
C GLU A 3 -10.34 -1.00 -13.45
N SER A 4 -9.16 -0.42 -13.19
CA SER A 4 -8.89 0.55 -12.14
C SER A 4 -9.57 1.89 -12.43
N LYS A 5 -10.44 2.33 -11.51
CA LYS A 5 -11.05 3.68 -11.52
C LYS A 5 -10.53 4.58 -10.42
N LEU A 6 -10.01 4.00 -9.34
CA LEU A 6 -9.46 4.71 -8.20
C LEU A 6 -8.06 4.23 -7.89
N MET A 7 -7.27 5.12 -7.30
CA MET A 7 -5.92 4.82 -6.85
C MET A 7 -5.63 5.48 -5.49
N SER A 8 -4.81 4.82 -4.67
CA SER A 8 -4.31 5.34 -3.38
C SER A 8 -2.79 5.26 -3.33
N TYR A 9 -2.12 6.41 -3.44
CA TYR A 9 -0.67 6.53 -3.28
C TYR A 9 -0.34 6.88 -1.83
N ILE A 10 0.26 5.93 -1.11
CA ILE A 10 0.60 6.08 0.30
C ILE A 10 2.12 6.12 0.44
N THR A 11 2.66 7.18 1.05
CA THR A 11 4.08 7.21 1.43
C THR A 11 4.23 6.86 2.91
N SER A 12 5.17 5.98 3.21
CA SER A 12 5.47 5.49 4.56
C SER A 12 6.89 5.86 4.94
N ASP A 13 7.04 6.68 5.98
CA ASP A 13 8.34 7.09 6.53
C ASP A 13 8.74 6.21 7.71
N PHE A 14 10.01 5.82 7.71
CA PHE A 14 10.65 5.01 8.73
C PHE A 14 11.78 5.78 9.41
N ALA A 15 12.05 5.49 10.67
CA ALA A 15 13.11 6.13 11.43
C ALA A 15 14.51 5.70 10.97
N THR A 16 14.68 4.43 10.58
CA THR A 16 15.95 3.87 10.13
C THR A 16 15.83 3.06 8.84
N ASN A 17 16.96 2.84 8.17
CA ASN A 17 17.03 1.95 7.01
C ASN A 17 16.65 0.50 7.36
N SER A 18 17.04 0.05 8.56
CA SER A 18 16.71 -1.29 9.04
C SER A 18 15.20 -1.46 9.19
N ASP A 19 14.55 -0.48 9.81
CA ASP A 19 13.09 -0.47 9.98
C ASP A 19 12.37 -0.46 8.64
N MET A 20 12.86 0.30 7.67
CA MET A 20 12.27 0.32 6.32
C MET A 20 12.36 -1.05 5.63
N LYS A 21 13.50 -1.74 5.76
CA LYS A 21 13.70 -3.07 5.14
C LYS A 21 12.81 -4.12 5.80
N VAL A 22 12.86 -4.23 7.12
CA VAL A 22 12.01 -5.16 7.88
C VAL A 22 10.54 -4.83 7.68
N GLY A 23 10.20 -3.53 7.71
CA GLY A 23 8.84 -3.05 7.46
C GLY A 23 8.32 -3.43 6.07
N ALA A 24 9.17 -3.36 5.03
CA ALA A 24 8.81 -3.79 3.68
C ALA A 24 8.52 -5.31 3.62
N GLU A 25 9.38 -6.12 4.22
CA GLU A 25 9.25 -7.58 4.26
C GLU A 25 8.01 -8.03 5.03
N GLU A 26 7.79 -7.48 6.23
CA GLU A 26 6.63 -7.82 7.06
C GLU A 26 5.32 -7.36 6.42
N TRP A 27 5.29 -6.16 5.84
CA TRP A 27 4.12 -5.68 5.12
C TRP A 27 3.80 -6.56 3.90
N GLN A 28 4.82 -6.94 3.13
CA GLN A 28 4.66 -7.86 2.02
C GLN A 28 4.07 -9.20 2.48
N ALA A 29 4.60 -9.77 3.57
CA ALA A 29 4.10 -11.03 4.11
C ALA A 29 2.63 -10.95 4.55
N VAL A 30 2.23 -9.87 5.24
CA VAL A 30 0.84 -9.62 5.65
C VAL A 30 -0.08 -9.48 4.44
N ILE A 31 0.31 -8.68 3.45
CA ILE A 31 -0.51 -8.48 2.25
C ILE A 31 -0.62 -9.76 1.41
N GLN A 32 0.45 -10.56 1.31
CA GLN A 32 0.41 -11.84 0.60
C GLN A 32 -0.58 -12.82 1.23
N ASP A 33 -0.61 -12.95 2.57
CA ASP A 33 -1.61 -13.74 3.30
C ASP A 33 -3.04 -13.29 2.98
N MET A 34 -3.26 -11.97 2.87
CA MET A 34 -4.58 -11.38 2.66
C MET A 34 -4.93 -11.16 1.18
N LEU A 35 -4.04 -11.47 0.24
CA LEU A 35 -4.16 -11.15 -1.17
C LEU A 35 -5.47 -11.64 -1.81
N PRO A 36 -5.95 -12.89 -1.54
CA PRO A 36 -7.21 -13.36 -2.10
C PRO A 36 -8.42 -12.51 -1.66
N ARG A 37 -8.39 -11.99 -0.42
CA ARG A 37 -9.46 -11.16 0.14
C ARG A 37 -9.45 -9.77 -0.49
N PHE A 38 -8.28 -9.16 -0.65
CA PHE A 38 -8.13 -7.88 -1.36
C PHE A 38 -8.60 -7.98 -2.82
N LYS A 39 -8.20 -9.05 -3.53
CA LYS A 39 -8.65 -9.28 -4.90
C LYS A 39 -10.17 -9.43 -4.98
N LYS A 40 -10.77 -10.22 -4.08
CA LYS A 40 -12.24 -10.37 -4.01
C LYS A 40 -12.96 -9.06 -3.68
N ALA A 41 -12.36 -8.21 -2.85
CA ALA A 41 -12.88 -6.88 -2.52
C ALA A 41 -12.78 -5.90 -3.70
N GLY A 42 -11.96 -6.19 -4.71
CA GLY A 42 -11.84 -5.39 -5.94
C GLY A 42 -10.58 -4.53 -6.00
N ALA A 43 -9.55 -4.85 -5.23
CA ALA A 43 -8.20 -4.37 -5.50
C ALA A 43 -7.69 -4.97 -6.82
N VAL A 44 -7.14 -4.14 -7.69
CA VAL A 44 -6.69 -4.50 -9.04
C VAL A 44 -5.18 -4.71 -9.06
N ARG A 45 -4.44 -3.79 -8.43
CA ARG A 45 -2.97 -3.80 -8.42
C ARG A 45 -2.43 -3.25 -7.12
N GLN A 46 -1.29 -3.80 -6.70
CA GLN A 46 -0.45 -3.24 -5.65
C GLN A 46 0.98 -3.13 -6.17
N THR A 47 1.68 -2.07 -5.77
CA THR A 47 3.11 -1.91 -6.01
C THR A 47 3.73 -1.22 -4.81
N VAL A 48 4.88 -1.74 -4.37
CA VAL A 48 5.70 -1.10 -3.33
C VAL A 48 7.02 -0.68 -3.96
N SER A 49 7.43 0.56 -3.75
CA SER A 49 8.68 1.12 -4.27
C SER A 49 9.45 1.80 -3.16
N GLN A 50 10.77 1.64 -3.12
CA GLN A 50 11.63 2.49 -2.30
C GLN A 50 11.83 3.85 -3.00
N ILE A 51 11.62 4.95 -2.27
CA ILE A 51 11.89 6.29 -2.80
C ILE A 51 13.39 6.55 -2.74
N TRP A 52 14.01 6.71 -3.91
CA TRP A 52 15.47 6.77 -4.05
C TRP A 52 16.04 8.19 -4.10
N ASN A 53 15.22 9.19 -4.45
CA ASN A 53 15.67 10.55 -4.74
C ASN A 53 15.50 11.53 -3.57
N LYS A 54 15.31 11.04 -2.34
CA LYS A 54 15.16 11.85 -1.13
C LYS A 54 16.23 11.46 -0.12
N GLU A 55 17.26 12.28 -0.03
CA GLU A 55 18.35 12.09 0.92
C GLU A 55 17.86 12.23 2.37
N GLY A 56 18.45 11.44 3.27
CA GLY A 56 18.14 11.49 4.70
C GLY A 56 16.76 10.96 5.09
N VAL A 57 15.99 10.38 4.17
CA VAL A 57 14.65 9.84 4.43
C VAL A 57 14.59 8.37 4.03
N TYR A 58 14.10 7.52 4.93
CA TYR A 58 13.78 6.12 4.64
C TYR A 58 12.29 6.02 4.32
N ARG A 59 11.94 6.01 3.03
CA ARG A 59 10.55 6.10 2.57
C ARG A 59 10.20 5.02 1.55
N LEU A 60 9.05 4.40 1.77
CA LEU A 60 8.38 3.55 0.78
C LEU A 60 7.18 4.28 0.18
N GLY A 61 6.93 4.04 -1.10
CA GLY A 61 5.69 4.37 -1.80
C GLY A 61 4.87 3.09 -2.00
N ASN A 62 3.64 3.09 -1.52
CA ASN A 62 2.68 2.00 -1.62
C ASN A 62 1.54 2.45 -2.53
N MET A 63 1.52 1.91 -3.74
CA MET A 63 0.51 2.20 -4.74
C MET A 63 -0.53 1.08 -4.77
N TRP A 64 -1.79 1.44 -4.56
CA TRP A 64 -2.94 0.56 -4.73
C TRP A 64 -3.92 1.10 -5.76
N GLU A 65 -4.44 0.21 -6.59
CA GLU A 65 -5.50 0.49 -7.56
C GLU A 65 -6.74 -0.34 -7.27
N TYR A 66 -7.92 0.23 -7.52
CA TYR A 66 -9.22 -0.37 -7.22
C TYR A 66 -10.18 -0.21 -8.38
N LYS A 67 -11.06 -1.20 -8.56
CA LYS A 67 -12.06 -1.18 -9.63
C LYS A 67 -13.06 -0.02 -9.54
N ASP A 68 -13.39 0.43 -8.33
CA ASP A 68 -14.36 1.48 -8.04
C ASP A 68 -14.30 1.93 -6.56
N GLU A 69 -15.16 2.89 -6.18
CA GLU A 69 -15.29 3.42 -4.82
C GLU A 69 -15.73 2.37 -3.79
N LYS A 70 -16.63 1.45 -4.18
CA LYS A 70 -17.09 0.38 -3.28
C LYS A 70 -15.93 -0.56 -2.95
N ALA A 71 -15.12 -0.91 -3.94
CA ALA A 71 -13.93 -1.72 -3.76
C ALA A 71 -12.91 -1.06 -2.85
N PHE A 72 -12.68 0.25 -3.03
CA PHE A 72 -11.84 1.03 -2.13
C PHE A 72 -12.34 0.92 -0.68
N ILE A 73 -13.64 1.17 -0.43
CA ILE A 73 -14.24 1.11 0.92
C ILE A 73 -14.09 -0.29 1.55
N GLU A 74 -14.36 -1.35 0.80
CA GLU A 74 -14.20 -2.72 1.31
C GLU A 74 -12.73 -3.04 1.59
N CYS A 75 -11.79 -2.59 0.75
CA CYS A 75 -10.36 -2.75 1.01
C CYS A 75 -9.91 -1.98 2.25
N GLN A 76 -10.49 -0.81 2.57
CA GLN A 76 -10.15 -0.07 3.81
C GLN A 76 -10.41 -0.90 5.08
N LYS A 77 -11.42 -1.78 5.09
CA LYS A 77 -11.67 -2.68 6.22
C LYS A 77 -10.55 -3.71 6.37
N LEU A 78 -10.07 -4.24 5.25
CA LEU A 78 -8.95 -5.19 5.21
C LEU A 78 -7.62 -4.53 5.58
N PHE A 79 -7.41 -3.28 5.20
CA PHE A 79 -6.22 -2.53 5.61
C PHE A 79 -6.11 -2.39 7.12
N ARG A 80 -7.21 -2.12 7.83
CA ARG A 80 -7.19 -2.04 9.31
C ARG A 80 -6.71 -3.35 9.94
N GLU A 81 -7.15 -4.49 9.42
CA GLU A 81 -6.67 -5.80 9.88
C GLU A 81 -5.19 -6.01 9.51
N ALA A 82 -4.78 -5.63 8.30
CA ALA A 82 -3.39 -5.73 7.87
C ALA A 82 -2.45 -4.85 8.72
N GLU A 83 -2.87 -3.63 9.05
CA GLU A 83 -2.15 -2.71 9.93
C GLU A 83 -1.99 -3.30 11.33
N MET A 84 -3.04 -3.88 11.91
CA MET A 84 -2.94 -4.58 13.21
C MET A 84 -1.95 -5.74 13.16
N LYS A 85 -2.03 -6.61 12.14
CA LYS A 85 -1.09 -7.73 11.95
C LYS A 85 0.35 -7.26 11.78
N PHE A 86 0.55 -6.15 11.07
CA PHE A 86 1.87 -5.55 10.86
C PHE A 86 2.45 -5.00 12.17
N ASP A 87 1.65 -4.28 12.94
CA ASP A 87 2.07 -3.70 14.22
C ASP A 87 2.43 -4.79 15.25
N GLU A 88 1.65 -5.86 15.31
CA GLU A 88 1.90 -7.01 16.19
C GLU A 88 3.25 -7.70 15.90
N LYS A 89 3.60 -7.85 14.61
CA LYS A 89 4.82 -8.56 14.18
C LYS A 89 6.05 -7.67 14.23
N SER A 90 5.96 -6.46 13.67
CA SER A 90 7.13 -5.63 13.44
C SER A 90 7.48 -4.74 14.63
N LYS A 91 6.46 -4.23 15.34
CA LYS A 91 6.59 -3.19 16.38
C LYS A 91 7.36 -1.94 15.88
N ILE A 92 7.30 -1.68 14.57
CA ILE A 92 7.97 -0.55 13.92
C ILE A 92 7.02 0.64 13.90
N THR A 93 7.50 1.81 14.31
CA THR A 93 6.74 3.06 14.15
C THR A 93 6.87 3.56 12.71
N VAL A 94 5.74 3.70 12.02
CA VAL A 94 5.69 4.17 10.62
C VAL A 94 4.79 5.40 10.53
N LYS A 95 5.22 6.42 9.78
CA LYS A 95 4.40 7.60 9.50
C LYS A 95 3.85 7.53 8.08
N ASN A 96 2.55 7.30 7.95
CA ASN A 96 1.86 7.16 6.67
C ASN A 96 1.20 8.47 6.21
N PHE A 97 1.31 8.77 4.92
CA PHE A 97 0.59 9.86 4.27
C PHE A 97 -0.09 9.33 3.00
N SER A 98 -1.41 9.50 2.94
CA SER A 98 -2.23 8.89 1.88
C SER A 98 -2.82 9.96 0.97
N ASN A 99 -2.62 9.79 -0.33
CA ASN A 99 -3.23 10.59 -1.38
C ASN A 99 -4.11 9.69 -2.25
N ARG A 100 -5.35 10.09 -2.51
CA ARG A 100 -6.32 9.28 -3.25
C ARG A 100 -6.76 10.02 -4.50
N GLY A 101 -6.88 9.30 -5.61
CA GLY A 101 -7.17 9.87 -6.91
C GLY A 101 -8.18 9.06 -7.70
N ILE A 102 -8.93 9.75 -8.56
CA ILE A 102 -9.72 9.15 -9.64
C ILE A 102 -8.81 9.06 -10.86
N ILE A 103 -8.76 7.89 -11.49
CA ILE A 103 -7.96 7.68 -12.70
C ILE A 103 -8.69 8.35 -13.87
N LEU A 104 -8.05 9.34 -14.49
CA LEU A 104 -8.59 10.07 -15.64
C LEU A 104 -8.19 9.44 -16.98
N TYR A 105 -6.98 8.90 -17.05
CA TYR A 105 -6.42 8.22 -18.21
C TYR A 105 -5.42 7.16 -17.75
N ASP A 106 -5.37 6.06 -18.48
CA ASP A 106 -4.46 4.94 -18.26
C ASP A 106 -3.92 4.48 -19.62
N VAL A 107 -2.61 4.62 -19.80
CA VAL A 107 -1.90 4.37 -21.05
C VAL A 107 -0.88 3.27 -20.83
N ILE A 108 -1.02 2.18 -21.57
CA ILE A 108 -0.06 1.06 -21.60
C ILE A 108 0.82 1.29 -22.84
N LEU A 109 2.11 1.53 -22.62
CA LEU A 109 3.12 1.83 -23.66
C LEU A 109 3.86 0.57 -24.11
#